data_AF-A0A0L6URI8-F1
#
_entry.id   AF-A0A0L6URI8-F1
#
_cell.length_a   1.000
_cell.length_b   1.000
_cell.length_c   1.000
_cell.angle_alpha   90.00
_cell.angle_beta   90.00
_cell.angle_gamma   90.00
#
_symmetry.space_group_name_H-M   'P 1'
#
loop_
_entity.id
_entity.type
_entity.pdbx_description
1 polymer ?
#
loop_
_entity_poly.entity_id
_entity_poly.type
_entity_poly.pdbx_seq_one_letter_code
_entity_poly.pdbx_strand_id
1 'polypeptide(L)'
;RKSLGVLQTSSGKESLKIEGIGTIRLVNEFEEILLHHILFVPDLVVNLLSVQCLILKDYQVKFLKNFFEIHLKNELKMKGLYVGNLPSLNFENNPILLLKTQNSNENL
;
A
#
# COMPACT_ATOMS: atom_id res chain seq x y z
N ARG A 1 12.48 -6.15 -21.19
CA ARG A 1 11.90 -5.52 -19.98
C ARG A 1 10.41 -5.84 -19.97
N LYS A 2 9.88 -6.62 -19.02
CA LYS A 2 8.42 -6.75 -18.84
C LYS A 2 7.90 -5.39 -18.35
N SER A 3 6.82 -4.87 -18.95
CA SER A 3 6.15 -3.68 -18.41
C SER A 3 5.50 -4.06 -17.07
N LEU A 4 5.59 -3.17 -16.08
CA LEU A 4 4.96 -3.37 -14.76
C LEU A 4 3.42 -3.27 -14.81
N GLY A 5 2.88 -2.86 -15.96
CA GLY A 5 1.45 -2.65 -16.17
C GLY A 5 1.04 -1.20 -15.95
N VAL A 6 -0.27 -0.98 -16.01
CA VAL A 6 -0.92 0.31 -15.75
C VAL A 6 -2.13 0.06 -14.85
N LEU A 7 -2.47 1.03 -14.00
CA LEU A 7 -3.73 1.04 -13.29
C LEU A 7 -4.79 1.69 -14.18
N GLN A 8 -5.86 0.96 -14.48
CA GLN A 8 -7.00 1.54 -15.17
C GLN A 8 -7.83 2.34 -14.17
N THR A 9 -8.14 3.59 -14.50
CA THR A 9 -9.09 4.37 -13.72
C THR A 9 -10.52 3.87 -13.96
N SER A 10 -11.45 4.20 -13.07
CA SER A 10 -12.86 3.82 -13.22
C SER A 10 -13.53 4.37 -14.49
N SER A 11 -12.92 5.39 -15.13
CA SER A 11 -13.39 5.93 -16.40
C SER A 11 -13.04 5.05 -17.60
N GLY A 12 -12.09 4.12 -17.45
CA GLY A 12 -11.58 3.24 -18.51
C GLY A 12 -10.85 3.96 -19.65
N LYS A 13 -10.77 5.30 -19.61
CA LYS A 13 -10.13 6.15 -20.64
C LYS A 13 -8.73 6.58 -20.24
N GLU A 14 -8.46 6.59 -18.94
CA GLU A 14 -7.21 7.03 -18.37
C GLU A 14 -6.55 5.88 -17.61
N SER A 15 -5.24 5.74 -17.79
CA SER A 15 -4.45 4.74 -17.10
C SER A 15 -3.24 5.38 -16.44
N LEU A 16 -2.97 5.04 -15.18
CA LEU A 16 -1.81 5.51 -14.45
C LEU A 16 -0.66 4.52 -14.60
N LYS A 17 0.55 5.02 -14.86
CA LYS A 17 1.72 4.18 -15.09
C LYS A 17 2.29 3.66 -13.77
N ILE A 18 2.55 2.37 -13.70
CA ILE A 18 3.30 1.76 -12.60
C ILE A 18 4.79 1.89 -12.93
N GLU A 19 5.55 2.60 -12.09
CA GLU A 19 6.97 2.86 -12.32
C GLU A 19 7.91 2.02 -11.44
N GLY A 20 7.37 1.41 -10.39
CA GLY A 20 8.15 0.55 -9.52
C GLY A 20 7.30 -0.36 -8.65
N ILE A 21 7.96 -1.35 -8.06
CA ILE A 21 7.42 -2.17 -6.98
C ILE A 21 8.42 -2.06 -5.84
N GLY A 22 7.94 -1.79 -4.62
CA GLY A 22 8.79 -1.55 -3.47
C GLY A 22 8.24 -2.10 -2.17
N THR A 23 8.97 -1.82 -1.10
CA THR A 23 8.51 -1.99 0.27
C THR A 23 8.27 -0.61 0.87
N ILE A 24 7.16 -0.44 1.57
CA ILE A 24 6.90 0.76 2.37
C ILE A 24 6.98 0.40 3.84
N ARG A 25 7.57 1.31 4.61
CA ARG A 25 7.64 1.26 6.06
C ARG A 25 6.62 2.25 6.60
N LEU A 26 5.66 1.74 7.35
CA LEU A 26 4.58 2.50 7.97
C LEU A 26 4.81 2.48 9.47
N VAL A 27 4.80 3.64 10.10
CA VAL A 27 4.95 3.77 11.55
C VAL A 27 3.70 4.48 12.06
N ASN A 28 2.99 3.86 13.01
CA ASN A 28 1.85 4.46 13.68
C ASN A 28 2.01 4.36 15.21
N GLU A 29 0.97 4.73 15.94
CA GLU A 29 0.98 4.71 17.41
C GLU A 29 1.05 3.30 18.03
N PHE A 30 0.84 2.24 17.24
CA PHE A 30 0.82 0.86 17.72
C PHE A 30 2.14 0.16 17.45
N GLU A 31 2.60 0.18 16.19
CA GLU A 31 3.80 -0.54 15.77
C GLU A 31 4.37 -0.02 14.44
N GLU A 32 5.51 -0.58 14.07
CA GLU A 32 6.07 -0.49 12.73
C GLU A 32 5.56 -1.64 11.85
N ILE A 33 5.14 -1.32 10.63
CA ILE A 33 4.60 -2.27 9.66
C ILE A 33 5.36 -2.15 8.35
N LEU A 34 5.88 -3.28 7.86
CA LEU A 34 6.51 -3.39 6.55
C LEU A 34 5.55 -4.05 5.56
N LEU A 35 5.17 -3.29 4.53
CA LEU A 35 4.35 -3.79 3.43
C LEU A 35 5.21 -3.94 2.18
N HIS A 36 5.33 -5.18 1.71
CA HIS A 36 6.08 -5.53 0.52
C HIS A 36 5.16 -5.54 -0.71
N HIS A 37 5.76 -5.46 -1.89
CA HIS A 37 5.07 -5.51 -3.19
C HIS A 37 4.07 -4.37 -3.40
N ILE A 38 4.40 -3.17 -2.89
CA ILE A 38 3.59 -1.97 -3.11
C ILE A 38 3.95 -1.36 -4.46
N LEU A 39 2.93 -0.97 -5.22
CA LEU A 39 3.09 -0.33 -6.53
C LEU A 39 3.40 1.15 -6.37
N PHE A 40 4.48 1.61 -6.99
CA PHE A 40 4.81 3.02 -7.09
C PHE A 40 4.17 3.62 -8.35
N VAL A 41 3.27 4.58 -8.16
CA VAL A 41 2.51 5.27 -9.20
C VAL A 41 2.67 6.77 -8.98
N PRO A 42 3.61 7.45 -9.65
CA PRO A 42 3.99 8.83 -9.35
C PRO A 42 2.87 9.84 -9.59
N ASP A 43 1.96 9.53 -10.52
CA ASP A 43 0.81 10.38 -10.85
C ASP A 43 -0.33 10.24 -9.83
N LEU A 44 -0.12 9.47 -8.74
CA LEU A 44 -1.08 9.34 -7.66
C LEU A 44 -0.55 10.01 -6.39
N VAL A 45 -1.33 10.95 -5.86
CA VAL A 45 -0.97 11.74 -4.67
C VAL A 45 -0.97 10.90 -3.38
N VAL A 46 -1.55 9.70 -3.43
CA VAL A 46 -1.66 8.75 -2.32
C VAL A 46 -1.15 7.37 -2.73
N ASN A 47 -0.67 6.59 -1.76
CA ASN A 47 -0.33 5.19 -2.02
C ASN A 47 -1.60 4.31 -1.98
N LEU A 48 -1.72 3.36 -2.90
CA LEU A 48 -2.78 2.36 -2.86
C LEU A 48 -2.31 1.11 -2.12
N LEU A 49 -3.10 0.69 -1.12
CA LEU A 49 -2.90 -0.55 -0.42
C LEU A 49 -4.00 -1.55 -0.81
N SER A 50 -3.59 -2.69 -1.35
CA SER A 50 -4.52 -3.79 -1.60
C SER A 50 -4.94 -4.44 -0.29
N VAL A 51 -6.25 -4.44 -0.01
CA VAL A 51 -6.83 -5.17 1.13
C VAL A 51 -6.54 -6.66 1.03
N GLN A 52 -6.48 -7.22 -0.19
CA GLN A 52 -6.12 -8.61 -0.39
C GLN A 52 -4.72 -8.94 0.14
N CYS A 53 -3.75 -8.03 -0.01
CA CYS A 53 -2.41 -8.22 0.53
C CYS A 53 -2.38 -8.28 2.06
N LEU A 54 -3.31 -7.56 2.73
CA LEU A 54 -3.48 -7.66 4.18
C LEU A 54 -4.08 -9.02 4.56
N ILE A 55 -5.12 -9.46 3.88
CA ILE A 55 -5.79 -10.74 4.14
C ILE A 55 -4.84 -11.92 3.95
N LEU A 56 -4.01 -11.90 2.90
CA LEU A 56 -2.99 -12.94 2.65
C LEU A 56 -1.91 -13.01 3.74
N LYS A 57 -1.79 -11.98 4.59
CA LYS A 57 -0.90 -11.91 5.75
C LYS A 57 -1.66 -12.10 7.08
N ASP A 58 -2.85 -12.69 7.03
CA ASP A 58 -3.73 -12.95 8.19
C ASP A 58 -4.24 -11.71 8.93
N TYR A 59 -4.17 -10.53 8.30
CA TYR A 59 -4.83 -9.35 8.86
C TYR A 59 -6.34 -9.40 8.62
N GLN A 60 -7.10 -9.00 9.63
CA GLN A 60 -8.54 -8.80 9.55
C GLN A 60 -8.85 -7.32 9.44
N VAL A 61 -9.55 -6.91 8.39
CA VAL A 61 -10.01 -5.53 8.21
C VAL A 61 -11.48 -5.43 8.61
N LYS A 62 -11.78 -4.60 9.60
CA LYS A 62 -13.14 -4.33 10.09
C LYS A 62 -13.56 -2.94 9.67
N PHE A 63 -14.54 -2.85 8.76
CA PHE A 63 -15.12 -1.59 8.33
C PHE A 63 -16.29 -1.21 9.25
N LEU A 64 -16.18 -0.06 9.91
CA LEU A 64 -17.21 0.52 10.77
C LEU A 64 -17.76 1.79 10.13
N LYS A 65 -18.78 2.41 10.72
CA LYS A 65 -19.51 3.53 10.10
C LYS A 65 -18.63 4.74 9.75
N ASN A 66 -17.69 5.09 10.63
CA ASN A 66 -16.88 6.31 10.52
C ASN A 66 -15.36 6.05 10.45
N PHE A 67 -14.95 4.81 10.70
CA PHE A 67 -13.56 4.41 10.74
C PHE A 67 -13.44 2.93 10.38
N PHE A 68 -12.22 2.44 10.26
CA PHE A 68 -11.94 1.02 10.12
C PHE A 68 -10.75 0.64 10.98
N GLU A 69 -10.68 -0.64 11.30
CA GLU A 69 -9.62 -1.23 12.11
C GLU A 69 -8.96 -2.37 11.33
N ILE A 70 -7.66 -2.53 11.52
CA ILE A 70 -6.90 -3.65 10.98
C ILE A 70 -6.28 -4.39 12.15
N HIS A 71 -6.62 -5.66 12.28
CA HIS A 71 -6.21 -6.53 13.39
C HIS A 71 -5.30 -7.64 12.89
N LEU A 72 -4.32 -8.04 13.69
CA LEU A 72 -3.54 -9.26 13.48
C LEU A 72 -3.60 -10.08 14.77
N LYS A 73 -4.04 -11.35 14.69
CA LYS A 73 -4.20 -12.22 15.86
C LYS A 73 -5.04 -11.56 16.97
N ASN A 74 -6.11 -10.87 16.58
CA ASN A 74 -7.03 -10.11 17.45
C ASN A 74 -6.43 -8.87 18.16
N GLU A 75 -5.20 -8.49 17.82
CA GLU A 75 -4.59 -7.23 18.29
C GLU A 75 -4.82 -6.13 17.26
N LEU A 76 -5.23 -4.94 17.72
CA LEU A 76 -5.35 -3.76 16.87
C LEU A 76 -3.95 -3.29 16.43
N LYS A 77 -3.71 -3.29 15.11
CA LYS A 77 -2.42 -2.87 14.52
C LYS A 77 -2.49 -1.54 13.80
N MET A 78 -3.63 -1.24 13.18
CA MET A 78 -3.87 0.04 12.52
C MET A 78 -5.32 0.43 12.68
N LYS A 79 -5.58 1.74 12.70
CA LYS A 79 -6.91 2.30 12.52
C LYS A 79 -6.84 3.42 11.48
N GLY A 80 -7.90 3.61 10.74
CA GLY A 80 -8.00 4.68 9.77
C GLY A 80 -9.40 5.27 9.72
N LEU A 81 -9.49 6.42 9.07
CA LEU A 81 -10.75 7.16 8.89
C LEU A 81 -11.14 7.13 7.41
N TYR A 82 -12.39 7.46 7.12
CA TYR A 82 -12.79 7.74 5.76
C TYR A 82 -12.52 9.21 5.43
N VAL A 83 -11.74 9.46 4.38
CA VAL A 83 -11.59 10.78 3.78
C VAL A 83 -12.50 10.80 2.56
N GLY A 84 -13.63 11.51 2.68
CA GLY A 84 -14.76 11.29 1.78
C GLY A 84 -15.30 9.86 1.93
N ASN A 85 -15.33 9.10 0.83
CA ASN A 85 -15.76 7.70 0.81
C ASN A 85 -14.59 6.69 0.73
N LEU A 86 -13.35 7.15 0.91
CA LEU A 86 -12.16 6.32 0.75
C LEU A 86 -11.56 5.93 2.11
N PRO A 87 -11.40 4.62 2.41
CA PRO A 87 -10.67 4.16 3.59
C PRO A 87 -9.23 4.66 3.51
N SER A 88 -8.84 5.50 4.46
CA SER A 88 -7.56 6.20 4.44
C SER A 88 -6.79 5.95 5.73
N LEU A 89 -5.52 5.56 5.58
CA LEU A 89 -4.56 5.49 6.67
C LEU A 89 -3.66 6.72 6.61
N ASN A 90 -3.63 7.50 7.67
CA ASN A 90 -2.73 8.63 7.81
C ASN A 90 -1.54 8.19 8.65
N PHE A 91 -0.37 8.11 8.02
CA PHE A 91 0.88 7.84 8.70
C PHE A 91 1.73 9.11 8.71
N GLU A 92 2.50 9.31 9.78
CA GLU A 92 3.53 10.34 9.76
C GLU A 92 4.55 10.02 8.68
N ASN A 93 4.84 11.01 7.85
CA ASN A 93 5.67 10.85 6.67
C ASN A 93 7.14 10.72 7.09
N ASN A 94 7.55 9.54 7.55
CA ASN A 94 8.96 9.19 7.59
C ASN A 94 9.43 8.95 6.14
N PRO A 95 10.60 9.48 5.72
CA PRO A 95 11.06 9.35 4.34
C PRO A 95 11.02 7.87 3.92
N ILE A 96 10.19 7.59 2.91
CA ILE A 96 10.03 6.25 2.34
C ILE A 96 11.39 5.87 1.73
N LEU A 97 12.12 4.96 2.39
CA LEU A 97 13.27 4.29 1.78
C LEU A 97 12.74 3.32 0.72
N LEU A 98 12.56 3.82 -0.51
CA LEU A 98 12.36 2.97 -1.67
C LEU A 98 13.67 2.24 -1.97
N LEU A 99 13.87 1.07 -1.35
CA LEU A 99 14.95 0.16 -1.71
C LEU A 99 14.66 -0.37 -3.11
N LYS A 100 15.39 0.15 -4.11
CA LYS A 100 15.39 -0.41 -5.46
C LYS A 100 16.04 -1.79 -5.39
N THR A 101 15.26 -2.84 -5.60
CA THR A 101 15.82 -4.17 -5.85
C THR A 101 16.51 -4.13 -7.21
N GLN A 102 17.84 -4.10 -7.22
CA GLN A 102 18.60 -4.33 -8.45
C GLN A 102 18.49 -5.82 -8.77
N ASN A 103 17.83 -6.14 -9.88
CA ASN A 103 18.02 -7.45 -10.50
C ASN A 103 19.41 -7.44 -11.14
N SER A 104 20.41 -7.90 -10.39
CA SER A 104 21.71 -8.31 -10.90
C SER A 104 21.52 -9.57 -11.74
N ASN A 105 21.21 -9.39 -13.02
CA ASN A 105 21.58 -10.37 -14.04
C ASN A 105 22.98 -10.01 -14.54
N GLU A 106 23.99 -10.31 -13.71
CA GLU A 106 25.31 -10.68 -14.21
C GLU A 106 25.41 -12.19 -14.03
N ASN A 107 25.51 -12.92 -15.15
CA ASN A 107 26.24 -14.18 -15.32
C ASN A 107 25.81 -14.86 -16.64
N LEU A 108 26.51 -14.52 -17.72
CA LEU A 108 27.30 -15.37 -18.64
C LEU A 108 27.40 -14.75 -20.03
#